data_AF-A0A0K2ZR01-F1
#
_entry.id   AF-A0A0K2ZR01-F1
#
_cell.length_a   1.000
_cell.length_b   1.000
_cell.length_c   1.000
_cell.angle_alpha   90.00
_cell.angle_beta   90.00
_cell.angle_gamma   90.00
#
_symmetry.space_group_name_H-M   'P 1'
#
loop_
_entity.id
_entity.type
_entity.pdbx_description
1 polymer ?
#
loop_
_entity_poly.entity_id
_entity_poly.type
_entity_poly.pdbx_seq_one_letter_code
_entity_poly.pdbx_strand_id
1 'polypeptide(L)'
;MWALRTRCVRQVCSTHYPPEVIAAWAASPAPALYPQLIASAGAVLAEDASGRLRGFGVADLAGSEIDGLFVDPNVRGSGLGRCLLQALEAKLLPGARIHLAAALNAVAFYQAQGYVVLRQGRYAHPSGIALACTYMENTPGRRMPARLRPPSSAPSAYVCGGAASCHARTLLRCAGAACAAACDMPRHPRCAPIVVHVANRDRATAIAARGQLS
;
A
#
# COMPACT_ATOMS: atom_id res chain seq x y z
N MET A 1 -1.27 -14.20 2.12
CA MET A 1 -1.92 -13.00 2.70
C MET A 1 -1.89 -13.00 4.22
N TRP A 2 -2.48 -13.97 4.94
CA TRP A 2 -2.67 -13.85 6.39
C TRP A 2 -1.36 -13.83 7.18
N ALA A 3 -0.41 -14.72 6.86
CA ALA A 3 0.95 -14.69 7.40
C ALA A 3 1.69 -13.34 7.18
N LEU A 4 1.48 -12.68 6.02
CA LEU A 4 2.05 -11.37 5.73
C LEU A 4 1.41 -10.29 6.63
N ARG A 5 0.09 -10.26 6.73
CA ARG A 5 -0.64 -9.35 7.61
C ARG A 5 -0.18 -9.51 9.07
N THR A 6 -0.08 -10.75 9.56
CA THR A 6 0.38 -11.02 10.93
C THR A 6 1.79 -10.52 11.18
N ARG A 7 2.70 -10.68 10.20
CA ARG A 7 4.05 -10.10 10.28
C ARG A 7 4.01 -8.56 10.34
N CYS A 8 3.20 -7.92 9.48
CA CYS A 8 3.03 -6.46 9.51
C CYS A 8 2.49 -5.97 10.85
N VAL A 9 1.47 -6.63 11.40
CA VAL A 9 0.91 -6.28 12.72
C VAL A 9 2.00 -6.34 13.80
N ARG A 10 2.77 -7.44 13.85
CA ARG A 10 3.83 -7.63 14.86
C ARG A 10 5.01 -6.66 14.72
N GLN A 11 5.41 -6.30 13.50
CA GLN A 11 6.64 -5.54 13.26
C GLN A 11 6.43 -4.06 13.00
N VAL A 12 5.28 -3.69 12.42
CA VAL A 12 5.02 -2.32 11.97
C VAL A 12 4.03 -1.63 12.90
N CYS A 13 2.92 -2.28 13.19
CA CYS A 13 1.89 -1.69 14.04
C CYS A 13 2.31 -1.63 15.51
N SER A 14 3.22 -2.50 15.96
CA SER A 14 3.66 -2.59 17.35
C SER A 14 4.28 -1.32 17.94
N THR A 15 4.72 -0.40 17.09
CA THR A 15 5.21 0.92 17.53
C THR A 15 4.09 1.88 17.94
N HIS A 16 2.82 1.57 17.65
CA HIS A 16 1.67 2.46 17.85
C HIS A 16 0.55 1.85 18.70
N TYR A 17 0.69 0.59 19.13
CA TYR A 17 -0.33 -0.10 19.91
C TYR A 17 0.30 -0.85 21.09
N PRO A 18 -0.43 -0.98 22.21
CA PRO A 18 0.03 -1.80 23.33
C PRO A 18 0.32 -3.26 22.93
N PRO A 19 1.31 -3.92 23.56
CA PRO A 19 1.69 -5.30 23.22
C PRO A 19 0.54 -6.31 23.25
N GLU A 20 -0.39 -6.17 24.19
CA GLU A 20 -1.57 -7.03 24.32
C GLU A 20 -2.55 -6.87 23.16
N VAL A 21 -2.73 -5.65 22.66
CA VAL A 21 -3.53 -5.37 21.46
C VAL A 21 -2.86 -5.99 20.24
N ILE A 22 -1.53 -5.88 20.12
CA ILE A 22 -0.77 -6.50 19.03
C ILE A 22 -0.85 -8.01 19.07
N ALA A 23 -0.71 -8.61 20.25
CA ALA A 23 -0.79 -10.06 20.42
C ALA A 23 -2.16 -10.60 19.98
N ALA A 24 -3.25 -9.99 20.48
CA ALA A 24 -4.61 -10.38 20.12
C ALA A 24 -4.92 -10.09 18.64
N TRP A 25 -4.48 -8.96 18.11
CA TRP A 25 -4.67 -8.60 16.70
C TRP A 25 -3.93 -9.57 15.80
N ALA A 26 -2.66 -9.87 16.07
CA ALA A 26 -1.83 -10.80 15.31
C ALA A 26 -2.36 -12.24 15.35
N ALA A 27 -2.97 -12.67 16.47
CA ALA A 27 -3.56 -14.00 16.63
C ALA A 27 -4.96 -14.13 16.01
N SER A 28 -5.56 -13.04 15.55
CA SER A 28 -6.89 -13.08 14.95
C SER A 28 -6.91 -13.96 13.70
N PRO A 29 -7.95 -14.80 13.50
CA PRO A 29 -8.08 -15.61 12.30
C PRO A 29 -8.43 -14.75 11.08
N ALA A 30 -8.14 -15.26 9.89
CA ALA A 30 -8.58 -14.64 8.65
C ALA A 30 -10.12 -14.56 8.65
N PRO A 31 -10.73 -13.40 8.35
CA PRO A 31 -12.18 -13.31 8.32
C PRO A 31 -12.76 -14.20 7.22
N ALA A 32 -13.86 -14.89 7.53
CA ALA A 32 -14.53 -15.80 6.60
C ALA A 32 -15.00 -15.14 5.29
N LEU A 33 -15.11 -13.81 5.28
CA LEU A 33 -15.51 -13.02 4.12
C LEU A 33 -14.38 -12.81 3.10
N TYR A 34 -13.11 -12.95 3.49
CA TYR A 34 -11.97 -12.68 2.60
C TYR A 34 -11.97 -13.52 1.31
N PRO A 35 -12.27 -14.84 1.33
CA PRO A 35 -12.43 -15.60 0.11
C PRO A 35 -13.46 -15.01 -0.86
N GLN A 36 -14.56 -14.45 -0.33
CA GLN A 36 -15.61 -13.81 -1.15
C GLN A 36 -15.17 -12.45 -1.69
N LEU A 37 -14.50 -11.62 -0.87
CA LEU A 37 -13.91 -10.35 -1.32
C LEU A 37 -12.85 -10.56 -2.39
N ILE A 38 -12.05 -11.61 -2.26
CA ILE A 38 -11.08 -11.99 -3.28
C ILE A 38 -11.80 -12.49 -4.55
N ALA A 39 -12.82 -13.33 -4.41
CA ALA A 39 -13.59 -13.85 -5.55
C ALA A 39 -14.37 -12.76 -6.30
N SER A 40 -14.78 -11.69 -5.61
CA SER A 40 -15.44 -10.51 -6.19
C SER A 40 -14.46 -9.46 -6.74
N ALA A 41 -13.19 -9.82 -6.89
CA ALA A 41 -12.12 -8.94 -7.37
C ALA A 41 -11.88 -7.70 -6.49
N GLY A 42 -12.32 -7.72 -5.23
CA GLY A 42 -12.04 -6.69 -4.22
C GLY A 42 -10.62 -6.72 -3.67
N ALA A 43 -9.77 -7.66 -4.12
CA ALA A 43 -8.39 -7.78 -3.66
C ALA A 43 -7.35 -7.54 -4.77
N VAL A 44 -6.25 -6.91 -4.38
CA VAL A 44 -5.06 -6.69 -5.21
C VAL A 44 -3.84 -7.28 -4.51
N LEU A 45 -2.99 -7.98 -5.25
CA LEU A 45 -1.80 -8.65 -4.76
C LEU A 45 -0.56 -8.06 -5.42
N ALA A 46 0.53 -8.04 -4.68
CA ALA A 46 1.84 -7.68 -5.17
C ALA A 46 2.83 -8.82 -4.91
N GLU A 47 3.38 -9.40 -5.96
CA GLU A 47 4.32 -10.51 -5.88
C GLU A 47 5.65 -10.10 -6.52
N ASP A 48 6.77 -10.58 -5.98
CA ASP A 48 8.05 -10.45 -6.68
C ASP A 48 8.20 -11.53 -7.77
N ALA A 49 9.29 -11.48 -8.52
CA ALA A 49 9.57 -12.43 -9.61
C ALA A 49 9.62 -13.90 -9.16
N SER A 50 9.79 -14.18 -7.86
CA SER A 50 9.75 -15.55 -7.31
C SER A 50 8.34 -16.02 -6.97
N GLY A 51 7.31 -15.19 -7.19
CA GLY A 51 5.94 -15.46 -6.78
C GLY A 51 5.72 -15.27 -5.28
N ARG A 52 6.62 -14.58 -4.58
CA ARG A 52 6.48 -14.30 -3.14
C ARG A 52 5.63 -13.05 -2.95
N LEU A 53 4.57 -13.18 -2.15
CA LEU A 53 3.71 -12.06 -1.78
C LEU A 53 4.45 -11.00 -0.96
N ARG A 54 4.59 -9.81 -1.53
CA ARG A 54 5.24 -8.63 -0.92
C ARG A 54 4.25 -7.58 -0.46
N GLY A 55 3.00 -7.66 -0.88
CA GLY A 55 1.94 -6.78 -0.41
C GLY A 55 0.58 -7.23 -0.90
N PHE A 56 -0.47 -6.77 -0.23
CA PHE A 56 -1.83 -6.92 -0.72
C PHE A 56 -2.71 -5.81 -0.19
N GLY A 57 -3.82 -5.60 -0.89
CA GLY A 57 -4.90 -4.72 -0.49
C GLY A 57 -6.26 -5.39 -0.68
N VAL A 58 -7.24 -5.03 0.14
CA VAL A 58 -8.63 -5.50 0.06
C VAL A 58 -9.55 -4.30 0.22
N ALA A 59 -10.63 -4.27 -0.56
CA ALA A 59 -11.66 -3.26 -0.54
C ALA A 59 -13.05 -3.90 -0.63
N ASP A 60 -14.01 -3.33 0.09
CA ASP A 60 -15.44 -3.54 -0.16
C ASP A 60 -15.87 -2.60 -1.29
N LEU A 61 -16.09 -3.19 -2.47
CA LEU A 61 -16.47 -2.44 -3.66
C LEU A 61 -17.89 -1.87 -3.57
N ALA A 62 -18.79 -2.54 -2.85
CA ALA A 62 -20.18 -2.07 -2.68
C ALA A 62 -20.24 -0.91 -1.68
N GLY A 63 -19.51 -1.04 -0.57
CA GLY A 63 -19.39 0.01 0.45
C GLY A 63 -18.52 1.20 0.03
N SER A 64 -17.63 1.07 -0.97
CA SER A 64 -16.56 2.04 -1.24
C SER A 64 -15.58 2.20 -0.06
N GLU A 65 -15.25 1.08 0.58
CA GLU A 65 -14.33 1.03 1.73
C GLU A 65 -13.01 0.34 1.36
N ILE A 66 -11.88 0.90 1.81
CA ILE A 66 -10.60 0.20 1.81
C ILE A 66 -10.43 -0.52 3.16
N ASP A 67 -10.73 -1.81 3.19
CA ASP A 67 -10.73 -2.65 4.41
C ASP A 67 -9.33 -2.88 4.97
N GLY A 68 -8.33 -3.04 4.09
CA GLY A 68 -6.99 -3.38 4.56
C GLY A 68 -5.92 -3.28 3.48
N LEU A 69 -4.76 -2.75 3.87
CA LEU A 69 -3.60 -2.59 3.00
C LEU A 69 -2.34 -2.94 3.77
N PHE A 70 -1.64 -3.99 3.34
CA PHE A 70 -0.46 -4.51 4.02
C PHE A 70 0.72 -4.64 3.04
N VAL A 71 1.85 -4.08 3.42
CA VAL A 71 3.12 -4.17 2.67
C VAL A 71 4.17 -4.84 3.54
N ASP A 72 4.89 -5.79 2.97
CA ASP A 72 5.98 -6.50 3.63
C ASP A 72 7.00 -5.52 4.22
N PRO A 73 7.31 -5.63 5.53
CA PRO A 73 8.24 -4.72 6.21
C PRO A 73 9.57 -4.53 5.48
N ASN A 74 10.06 -5.58 4.83
CA ASN A 74 11.34 -5.58 4.10
C ASN A 74 11.35 -4.72 2.82
N VAL A 75 10.19 -4.28 2.33
CA VAL A 75 10.08 -3.43 1.12
C VAL A 75 9.29 -2.15 1.39
N ARG A 76 9.14 -1.75 2.66
CA ARG A 76 8.56 -0.45 2.99
C ARG A 76 9.41 0.69 2.44
N GLY A 77 8.77 1.81 2.12
CA GLY A 77 9.43 2.97 1.50
C GLY A 77 9.71 2.82 0.00
N SER A 78 9.44 1.65 -0.61
CA SER A 78 9.62 1.42 -2.06
C SER A 78 8.54 2.06 -2.95
N GLY A 79 7.48 2.63 -2.36
CA GLY A 79 6.29 3.07 -3.08
C GLY A 79 5.22 1.99 -3.29
N LEU A 80 5.47 0.72 -2.92
CA LEU A 80 4.51 -0.37 -3.15
C LEU A 80 3.12 -0.12 -2.55
N GLY A 81 3.04 0.48 -1.36
CA GLY A 81 1.77 0.81 -0.73
C GLY A 81 0.92 1.77 -1.55
N ARG A 82 1.56 2.76 -2.21
CA ARG A 82 0.87 3.67 -3.14
C ARG A 82 0.34 2.92 -4.35
N CYS A 83 1.15 2.05 -4.96
CA CYS A 83 0.73 1.28 -6.13
C CYS A 83 -0.48 0.38 -5.82
N LEU A 84 -0.45 -0.29 -4.66
CA LEU A 84 -1.58 -1.11 -4.21
C LEU A 84 -2.83 -0.28 -3.94
N LEU A 85 -2.70 0.87 -3.28
CA LEU A 85 -3.83 1.76 -3.01
C LEU A 85 -4.46 2.25 -4.32
N GLN A 86 -3.66 2.76 -5.25
CA GLN A 86 -4.16 3.22 -6.56
C GLN A 86 -4.87 2.11 -7.34
N ALA A 87 -4.36 0.87 -7.26
CA ALA A 87 -4.99 -0.27 -7.88
C ALA A 87 -6.33 -0.65 -7.22
N LEU A 88 -6.50 -0.43 -5.91
CA LEU A 88 -7.79 -0.58 -5.24
C LEU A 88 -8.74 0.56 -5.60
N GLU A 89 -8.28 1.81 -5.58
CA GLU A 89 -9.09 2.98 -5.92
C GLU A 89 -9.63 2.89 -7.36
N ALA A 90 -8.85 2.36 -8.30
CA ALA A 90 -9.27 2.13 -9.67
C ALA A 90 -10.38 1.06 -9.84
N LYS A 91 -10.64 0.25 -8.80
CA LYS A 91 -11.72 -0.74 -8.78
C LYS A 91 -13.02 -0.18 -8.20
N LEU A 92 -12.94 0.91 -7.45
CA LEU A 92 -14.09 1.57 -6.87
C LEU A 92 -14.80 2.40 -7.94
N LEU A 93 -16.07 2.72 -7.68
CA LEU A 93 -16.86 3.51 -8.61
C LEU A 93 -16.19 4.89 -8.85
N PRO A 94 -16.01 5.31 -10.12
CA PRO A 94 -15.39 6.61 -10.42
C PRO A 94 -16.12 7.76 -9.72
N GLY A 95 -15.36 8.60 -9.01
CA GLY A 95 -15.91 9.74 -8.26
C GLY A 95 -16.59 9.36 -6.94
N ALA A 96 -16.60 8.09 -6.54
CA ALA A 96 -17.10 7.68 -5.24
C ALA A 96 -16.27 8.30 -4.10
N ARG A 97 -16.96 8.55 -2.99
CA ARG A 97 -16.33 8.88 -1.71
C ARG A 97 -15.81 7.59 -1.09
N ILE A 98 -14.49 7.44 -1.10
CA ILE A 98 -13.80 6.31 -0.53
C ILE A 98 -13.58 6.59 0.95
N HIS A 99 -13.87 5.62 1.81
CA HIS A 99 -13.61 5.72 3.24
C HIS A 99 -12.77 4.56 3.75
N LEU A 100 -12.16 4.76 4.93
CA LEU A 100 -11.38 3.74 5.61
C LEU A 100 -11.23 4.04 7.11
N ALA A 101 -10.96 2.98 7.87
CA ALA A 101 -10.46 3.06 9.25
C ALA A 101 -8.94 2.84 9.28
N ALA A 102 -8.16 3.91 9.27
CA ALA A 102 -6.71 3.83 9.29
C ALA A 102 -6.19 3.37 10.66
N ALA A 103 -5.35 2.33 10.68
CA ALA A 103 -4.49 2.04 11.82
C ALA A 103 -3.57 3.25 12.09
N LEU A 104 -3.23 3.49 13.35
CA LEU A 104 -2.51 4.70 13.79
C LEU A 104 -1.18 4.89 13.05
N ASN A 105 -0.46 3.79 12.78
CA ASN A 105 0.80 3.80 12.05
C ASN A 105 0.67 4.15 10.55
N ALA A 106 -0.56 4.14 10.01
CA ALA A 106 -0.86 4.34 8.59
C ALA A 106 -1.51 5.70 8.29
N VAL A 107 -1.85 6.49 9.32
CA VAL A 107 -2.52 7.80 9.14
C VAL A 107 -1.70 8.72 8.23
N ALA A 108 -0.40 8.87 8.52
CA ALA A 108 0.50 9.71 7.71
C ALA A 108 0.62 9.22 6.26
N PHE A 109 0.54 7.90 6.04
CA PHE A 109 0.53 7.33 4.68
C PHE A 109 -0.71 7.77 3.91
N TYR A 110 -1.91 7.61 4.49
CA TYR A 110 -3.16 7.98 3.82
C TYR A 110 -3.29 9.50 3.62
N GLN A 111 -2.86 10.31 4.59
CA GLN A 111 -2.77 11.77 4.43
C GLN A 111 -1.89 12.17 3.23
N ALA A 112 -0.73 11.52 3.07
CA ALA A 112 0.15 11.75 1.93
C ALA A 112 -0.44 11.29 0.59
N GLN A 113 -1.51 10.46 0.60
CA GLN A 113 -2.27 10.06 -0.60
C GLN A 113 -3.52 10.93 -0.81
N GLY A 114 -3.73 11.96 0.03
CA GLY A 114 -4.83 12.92 -0.12
C GLY A 114 -6.08 12.59 0.71
N TYR A 115 -6.04 11.57 1.58
CA TYR A 115 -7.15 11.29 2.48
C TYR A 115 -7.21 12.33 3.60
N VAL A 116 -8.41 12.80 3.89
CA VAL A 116 -8.69 13.74 4.99
C VAL A 116 -9.13 12.99 6.24
N VAL A 117 -8.72 13.48 7.41
CA VAL A 117 -9.14 12.95 8.70
C VAL A 117 -10.55 13.42 9.02
N LEU A 118 -11.43 12.50 9.37
CA LEU A 118 -12.77 12.82 9.86
C LEU A 118 -12.82 12.86 11.38
N ARG A 119 -12.39 11.76 12.01
CA ARG A 119 -12.41 11.60 13.46
C ARG A 119 -11.50 10.46 13.90
N GLN A 120 -11.02 10.54 15.12
CA GLN A 120 -10.46 9.37 15.81
C GLN A 120 -11.60 8.47 16.31
N GLY A 121 -11.30 7.19 16.50
CA GLY A 121 -12.26 6.25 17.05
C GLY A 121 -11.69 4.89 17.34
N ARG A 122 -12.58 3.91 17.47
CA ARG A 122 -12.24 2.52 17.75
C ARG A 122 -12.97 1.63 16.75
N TYR A 123 -12.20 0.90 15.94
CA TYR A 123 -12.73 -0.11 15.04
C TYR A 123 -12.97 -1.42 15.81
N ALA A 124 -14.22 -1.87 15.83
CA ALA A 124 -14.59 -3.16 16.39
C ALA A 124 -14.14 -4.27 15.42
N HIS A 125 -12.97 -4.84 15.69
CA HIS A 125 -12.41 -5.89 14.87
C HIS A 125 -13.20 -7.20 15.07
N PRO A 126 -13.44 -8.01 14.02
CA PRO A 126 -14.22 -9.26 14.11
C PRO A 126 -13.72 -10.29 15.14
N SER A 127 -12.48 -10.16 15.62
CA SER A 127 -11.92 -11.00 16.70
C SER A 127 -12.27 -10.54 18.12
N GLY A 128 -13.14 -9.54 18.27
CA GLY A 128 -13.57 -9.02 19.57
C GLY A 128 -12.66 -7.95 20.17
N ILE A 129 -11.60 -7.54 19.48
CA ILE A 129 -10.74 -6.43 19.91
C ILE A 129 -11.22 -5.09 19.36
N ALA A 130 -11.02 -4.02 20.13
CA ALA A 130 -11.27 -2.66 19.67
C ALA A 130 -9.95 -1.96 19.34
N LEU A 131 -9.69 -1.75 18.05
CA LEU A 131 -8.47 -1.11 17.56
C LEU A 131 -8.65 0.40 17.51
N ALA A 132 -7.78 1.14 18.20
CA ALA A 132 -7.72 2.59 17.99
C ALA A 132 -7.42 2.89 16.52
N CYS A 133 -8.21 3.75 15.90
CA CYS A 133 -8.10 4.07 14.48
C CYS A 133 -8.44 5.54 14.21
N THR A 134 -8.13 5.98 13.00
CA THR A 134 -8.60 7.26 12.47
C THR A 134 -9.48 6.98 11.26
N TYR A 135 -10.74 7.43 11.32
CA TYR A 135 -11.63 7.37 10.18
C TYR A 135 -11.24 8.48 9.20
N MET A 136 -11.04 8.09 7.94
CA MET A 136 -10.55 8.97 6.89
C MET A 136 -11.32 8.73 5.60
N GLU A 137 -11.26 9.70 4.69
CA GLU A 137 -11.89 9.60 3.39
C GLU A 137 -11.14 10.33 2.30
N ASN A 138 -11.45 9.98 1.05
CA ASN A 138 -11.00 10.67 -0.13
C ASN A 138 -12.11 10.66 -1.20
N THR A 139 -12.09 11.63 -2.10
CA THR A 139 -12.87 11.59 -3.34
C THR A 139 -11.89 11.76 -4.49
N PRO A 140 -11.37 10.66 -5.06
CA PRO A 140 -10.40 10.72 -6.14
C PRO A 140 -10.94 11.58 -7.30
N GLY A 141 -10.11 12.51 -7.79
CA GLY A 141 -10.50 13.46 -8.84
C GLY A 141 -11.08 14.79 -8.34
N ARG A 142 -11.43 14.92 -7.06
CA ARG A 142 -11.72 16.22 -6.45
C ARG A 142 -10.39 16.93 -6.17
N ARG A 143 -9.88 17.68 -7.15
CA ARG A 143 -8.74 18.59 -6.91
C ARG A 143 -9.13 19.53 -5.77
N MET A 144 -8.42 19.45 -4.64
CA MET A 144 -8.51 20.46 -3.59
C MET A 144 -8.18 21.82 -4.23
N PRO A 145 -8.98 22.89 -4.01
CA PRO A 145 -8.67 24.19 -4.55
C PRO A 145 -7.30 24.63 -4.05
N ALA A 146 -6.46 25.15 -4.95
CA ALA A 146 -5.05 25.47 -4.69
C ALA A 146 -4.79 26.34 -3.44
N ARG A 147 -5.82 27.05 -2.95
CA ARG A 147 -5.79 27.93 -1.77
C ARG A 147 -5.69 27.22 -0.42
N LEU A 148 -5.96 25.91 -0.34
CA LEU A 148 -5.87 25.14 0.91
C LEU A 148 -4.63 24.24 0.99
N ARG A 149 -3.73 24.35 0.00
CA ARG A 149 -2.48 23.60 -0.01
C ARG A 149 -1.49 24.29 0.95
N PRO A 150 -0.97 23.62 1.99
CA PRO A 150 0.09 24.20 2.80
C PRO A 150 1.29 24.51 1.89
N PRO A 151 2.04 25.60 2.15
CA PRO A 151 3.20 25.94 1.34
C PRO A 151 4.18 24.76 1.38
N SER A 152 4.53 24.23 0.20
CA SER A 152 5.54 23.17 0.10
C SER A 152 6.91 23.79 0.39
N SER A 153 7.31 23.81 1.65
CA SER A 153 8.70 24.05 2.04
C SER A 153 9.50 22.76 1.82
N ALA A 154 9.72 22.41 0.56
CA ALA A 154 10.81 21.52 0.18
C ALA A 154 11.21 21.89 -1.26
N PRO A 155 12.44 22.40 -1.50
CA PRO A 155 12.96 22.47 -2.84
C PRO A 155 13.08 21.05 -3.40
N SER A 156 12.93 20.93 -4.71
CA SER A 156 13.21 19.72 -5.47
C SER A 156 14.68 19.33 -5.24
N ALA A 157 14.92 18.48 -4.25
CA ALA A 157 16.24 17.95 -3.96
C ALA A 157 16.37 16.59 -4.64
N TYR A 158 16.94 16.60 -5.84
CA TYR A 158 17.72 15.47 -6.31
C TYR A 158 18.88 15.27 -5.31
N VAL A 159 18.79 14.24 -4.47
CA VAL A 159 19.93 13.75 -3.71
C VAL A 159 20.53 12.59 -4.49
N CYS A 160 21.47 12.92 -5.37
CA CYS A 160 22.46 11.96 -5.83
C CYS A 160 23.58 11.96 -4.78
N GLY A 161 23.56 10.98 -3.87
CA GLY A 161 24.66 10.74 -2.96
C GLY A 161 25.77 9.98 -3.68
N GLY A 162 26.86 10.68 -4.07
CA GLY A 162 28.16 10.07 -4.35
C GLY A 162 28.76 9.45 -3.07
N ALA A 163 29.79 8.60 -3.10
CA ALA A 163 30.85 8.36 -4.08
C ALA A 163 31.22 6.85 -4.05
N ALA A 164 31.70 6.22 -5.14
CA ALA A 164 33.03 6.45 -5.69
C ALA A 164 33.08 6.44 -7.23
N SER A 165 33.74 7.49 -7.74
CA SER A 165 34.47 7.62 -9.01
C SER A 165 33.86 7.07 -10.32
N CYS A 166 33.48 7.95 -11.24
CA CYS A 166 34.20 8.05 -12.51
C CYS A 166 33.86 9.34 -13.27
N HIS A 167 34.87 9.90 -13.93
CA HIS A 167 34.87 11.15 -14.68
C HIS A 167 34.02 11.05 -15.96
N ALA A 168 33.25 12.08 -16.29
CA ALA A 168 33.24 12.70 -17.63
C ALA A 168 32.41 14.00 -17.63
N ARG A 169 33.06 15.04 -18.15
CA ARG A 169 32.56 16.41 -18.35
C ARG A 169 31.89 16.52 -19.74
N THR A 170 30.88 17.39 -19.82
CA THR A 170 30.41 18.16 -21.00
C THR A 170 29.46 17.49 -21.99
N LEU A 171 28.23 18.05 -22.09
CA LEU A 171 27.57 18.66 -23.28
C LEU A 171 26.04 18.70 -23.04
N LEU A 172 25.46 19.87 -22.75
CA LEU A 172 24.70 20.75 -23.67
C LEU A 172 23.60 20.08 -24.53
N ARG A 173 22.36 20.53 -24.29
CA ARG A 173 21.21 20.73 -25.20
C ARG A 173 21.05 19.74 -26.38
N CYS A 174 20.05 18.86 -26.26
CA CYS A 174 19.18 18.46 -27.37
C CYS A 174 17.73 18.42 -26.88
N ALA A 175 16.88 19.28 -27.47
CA ALA A 175 15.44 19.11 -27.50
C ALA A 175 15.11 18.11 -28.63
N GLY A 176 14.17 17.20 -28.38
CA GLY A 176 13.62 16.31 -29.41
C GLY A 176 13.98 14.83 -29.25
N ALA A 177 12.95 14.01 -28.98
CA ALA A 177 12.85 12.60 -29.34
C ALA A 177 14.04 11.66 -29.03
N ALA A 178 14.43 11.52 -27.76
CA ALA A 178 15.26 10.39 -27.32
C ALA A 178 15.14 10.14 -25.80
N CYS A 179 13.97 9.75 -25.30
CA CYS A 179 13.80 9.35 -23.89
C CYS A 179 13.65 7.82 -23.70
N ALA A 180 13.88 7.03 -24.75
CA ALA A 180 13.66 5.58 -24.73
C ALA A 180 14.90 4.73 -24.45
N ALA A 181 16.08 5.31 -24.20
CA ALA A 181 17.34 4.56 -24.10
C ALA A 181 18.20 4.92 -22.88
N ALA A 182 17.58 5.14 -21.71
CA ALA A 182 18.28 5.36 -20.43
C ALA A 182 17.91 4.33 -19.34
N CYS A 183 17.44 3.14 -19.74
CA CYS A 183 17.14 2.03 -18.83
C CYS A 183 18.07 0.83 -19.08
N ASP A 184 19.37 1.04 -19.14
CA ASP A 184 20.33 -0.07 -19.14
C ASP A 184 21.52 0.22 -18.22
N MET A 185 21.23 0.19 -16.92
CA MET A 185 22.23 0.06 -15.86
C MET A 185 22.14 -1.37 -15.31
N PRO A 186 23.26 -2.02 -14.94
CA PRO A 186 23.25 -3.37 -14.41
C PRO A 186 22.40 -3.42 -13.14
N ARG A 187 21.31 -4.21 -13.20
CA ARG A 187 20.27 -4.29 -12.18
C ARG A 187 20.85 -4.95 -10.92
N HIS A 188 20.81 -4.23 -9.80
CA HIS A 188 21.23 -4.76 -8.49
C HIS A 188 20.36 -5.99 -8.15
N PRO A 189 20.92 -7.13 -7.69
CA PRO A 189 20.19 -8.39 -7.46
C PRO A 189 19.09 -8.33 -6.37
N ARG A 190 18.88 -7.18 -5.72
CA ARG A 190 17.81 -6.94 -4.73
C ARG A 190 16.59 -6.21 -5.31
N CYS A 191 16.63 -5.77 -6.57
CA CYS A 191 15.56 -5.05 -7.24
C CYS A 191 14.82 -5.93 -8.25
N ALA A 192 14.37 -7.11 -7.82
CA ALA A 192 13.41 -7.86 -8.63
C ALA A 192 12.11 -7.04 -8.77
N PRO A 193 11.52 -6.94 -9.98
CA PRO A 193 10.28 -6.18 -10.16
C PRO A 193 9.17 -6.82 -9.33
N ILE A 194 8.50 -6.01 -8.52
CA ILE A 194 7.25 -6.41 -7.85
C ILE A 194 6.11 -6.09 -8.79
N VAL A 195 5.36 -7.11 -9.17
CA VAL A 195 4.21 -7.00 -10.07
C VAL A 195 2.93 -6.93 -9.25
N VAL A 196 2.19 -5.83 -9.40
CA VAL A 196 0.87 -5.65 -8.82
C VAL A 196 -0.18 -6.20 -9.79
N HIS A 197 -1.05 -7.07 -9.32
CA HIS A 197 -2.09 -7.68 -10.13
C HIS A 197 -3.36 -7.95 -9.30
N VAL A 198 -4.49 -8.09 -9.99
CA VAL A 198 -5.78 -8.40 -9.37
C VAL A 198 -5.80 -9.85 -8.91
N ALA A 199 -6.27 -10.09 -7.68
CA ALA A 199 -6.54 -11.45 -7.23
C ALA A 199 -7.79 -11.97 -7.96
N ASN A 200 -7.68 -13.09 -8.68
CA ASN A 200 -8.83 -13.83 -9.21
C ASN A 200 -8.99 -15.16 -8.46
N ARG A 201 -10.17 -15.79 -8.57
CA ARG A 201 -10.57 -17.02 -7.87
C ARG A 201 -9.53 -18.16 -8.01
N ASP A 202 -8.96 -18.34 -9.19
CA ASP A 202 -7.97 -19.40 -9.44
C ASP A 202 -6.65 -19.14 -8.70
N ARG A 203 -6.21 -17.87 -8.65
CA ARG A 203 -5.01 -17.48 -7.90
C ARG A 203 -5.26 -17.46 -6.40
N ALA A 204 -6.45 -17.07 -5.96
CA ALA A 204 -6.86 -17.16 -4.56
C ALA A 204 -6.77 -18.59 -4.06
N THR A 205 -7.28 -19.53 -4.86
CA THR A 205 -7.20 -20.97 -4.60
C THR A 205 -5.76 -21.47 -4.61
N ALA A 206 -4.92 -21.02 -5.55
CA ALA A 206 -3.50 -21.37 -5.59
C ALA A 206 -2.72 -20.83 -4.37
N ILE A 207 -3.06 -19.63 -3.90
CA ILE A 207 -2.48 -19.02 -2.69
C ILE A 207 -2.98 -19.76 -1.43
N ALA A 208 -4.23 -20.20 -1.42
CA ALA A 208 -4.79 -21.03 -0.35
C ALA A 208 -4.06 -22.37 -0.26
N ALA A 209 -3.89 -23.03 -1.41
CA ALA A 209 -3.18 -24.29 -1.54
C ALA A 209 -1.70 -24.20 -1.12
N ARG A 210 -1.07 -23.02 -1.26
CA ARG A 210 0.29 -22.73 -0.78
C ARG A 210 0.37 -22.40 0.71
N GLY A 211 -0.73 -22.53 1.47
CA GLY A 211 -0.78 -22.24 2.91
C GLY A 211 -0.61 -20.77 3.25
N GLN A 212 -0.82 -19.86 2.29
CA GLN A 212 -0.61 -18.42 2.49
C GLN A 212 -1.89 -17.70 2.92
N LEU A 213 -3.05 -18.36 2.86
CA LEU A 213 -4.32 -17.87 3.41
C LEU A 213 -4.60 -18.35 4.84
N SER A 214 -3.89 -19.39 5.28
CA SER A 214 -3.93 -19.94 6.65
C SER A 214 -3.17 -19.07 7.65
#